data_AF-A0A519Z201-F1
#
_entry.id   AF-A0A519Z201-F1
#
_cell.length_a   1.000
_cell.length_b   1.000
_cell.length_c   1.000
_cell.angle_alpha   90.00
_cell.angle_beta   90.00
_cell.angle_gamma   90.00
#
_symmetry.space_group_name_H-M   'P 1'
#
loop_
_entity.id
_entity.type
_entity.pdbx_description
1 polymer ?
#
loop_
_entity_poly.entity_id
_entity_poly.type
_entity_poly.pdbx_seq_one_letter_code
_entity_poly.pdbx_strand_id
1 'polypeptide(L)'
;MSASLLSSCMKDKLTNNQLTVVTKASSFDTEARVNNQLLGLYTVAKSGSFLGGRAVVAGEIRGGEYDLQETNLVLGTDVYNLNVANNATVPNSIWSQGYYAINSANLFLEGMTAKGSSVVGPALSARFIAEARLVRAVSYLTLIQFFARPYAVNNGNTPGIPLRLVGISGSGQSALPRSTVAQVYAQILADLDFAEQNLLATNGSAAANTTRPHKNTAIALKTRVYLAMQNYPKVVEEANKIVPAIAPFTASSGVAHTLQTNIADVFKTPYTTTESIFSLPMTVTAGDFPTTQTQIGFHFYYGGAAALGAAVYPLKATGGIVSNAGWRTTDARRAFIVTAPAPSGKLFFSKFSTRTTAYTDWVPVIRWAEVLLNLAEAKARISTAVADPQGIALLNAVRRRSDAT
;
A
#
# COMPACT_ATOMS: atom_id res chain seq x y z
N MET A 1 -59.35 -51.44 -3.17
CA MET A 1 -58.56 -50.71 -2.16
C MET A 1 -57.25 -50.33 -2.81
N SER A 2 -57.13 -49.11 -3.33
CA SER A 2 -55.85 -48.58 -3.82
C SER A 2 -55.28 -47.68 -2.73
N ALA A 3 -54.15 -48.08 -2.17
CA ALA A 3 -53.41 -47.30 -1.20
C ALA A 3 -52.57 -46.25 -1.93
N SER A 4 -52.95 -44.98 -1.81
CA SER A 4 -52.18 -43.85 -2.29
C SER A 4 -51.05 -43.53 -1.29
N LEU A 5 -49.81 -43.78 -1.69
CA LEU A 5 -48.61 -43.35 -0.97
C LEU A 5 -48.42 -41.84 -1.19
N LEU A 6 -48.63 -41.05 -0.14
CA LEU A 6 -48.27 -39.63 -0.11
C LEU A 6 -46.75 -39.50 0.05
N SER A 7 -46.05 -39.21 -1.03
CA SER A 7 -44.66 -38.74 -1.01
C SER A 7 -44.65 -37.31 -0.45
N SER A 8 -44.26 -37.11 0.81
CA SER A 8 -43.95 -35.78 1.32
C SER A 8 -42.60 -35.32 0.80
N CYS A 9 -42.53 -34.16 0.15
CA CYS A 9 -41.27 -33.53 -0.24
C CYS A 9 -40.37 -33.34 0.99
N MET A 10 -39.14 -33.88 0.93
CA MET A 10 -38.08 -33.63 1.92
C MET A 10 -37.67 -32.16 1.88
N LYS A 11 -38.38 -31.28 2.63
CA LYS A 11 -38.08 -29.83 2.70
C LYS A 11 -36.65 -29.56 3.18
N ASP A 12 -36.11 -30.46 4.00
CA ASP A 12 -34.76 -30.54 4.50
C ASP A 12 -33.69 -30.75 3.41
N LYS A 13 -34.06 -31.27 2.22
CA LYS A 13 -33.17 -31.32 1.04
C LYS A 13 -33.27 -30.09 0.14
N LEU A 14 -34.20 -29.17 0.41
CA LEU A 14 -34.32 -27.88 -0.29
C LEU A 14 -33.48 -26.79 0.38
N THR A 15 -33.04 -26.98 1.63
CA THR A 15 -31.96 -26.17 2.20
C THR A 15 -30.65 -26.67 1.66
N ASN A 16 -30.25 -26.11 0.53
CA ASN A 16 -28.92 -26.26 -0.02
C ASN A 16 -27.92 -25.59 0.94
N ASN A 17 -27.57 -26.28 2.04
CA ASN A 17 -26.39 -25.96 2.82
C ASN A 17 -25.19 -26.29 1.92
N GLN A 18 -24.86 -25.36 1.03
CA GLN A 18 -23.68 -25.44 0.19
C GLN A 18 -22.48 -25.70 1.10
N LEU A 19 -21.98 -26.94 1.16
CA LEU A 19 -20.88 -27.37 2.03
C LEU A 19 -19.58 -26.59 1.74
N THR A 20 -19.52 -25.88 0.62
CA THR A 20 -18.43 -25.01 0.18
C THR A 20 -18.61 -23.53 0.55
N VAL A 21 -19.77 -23.13 1.08
CA VAL A 21 -20.04 -21.74 1.48
C VAL A 21 -19.92 -21.61 3.00
N VAL A 22 -18.83 -21.00 3.45
CA VAL A 22 -18.71 -20.56 4.84
C VAL A 22 -19.71 -19.42 5.06
N THR A 23 -20.76 -19.67 5.85
CA THR A 23 -21.73 -18.64 6.23
C THR A 23 -21.06 -17.59 7.11
N LYS A 24 -21.54 -16.33 7.08
CA LYS A 24 -21.07 -15.25 7.97
C LYS A 24 -21.04 -15.68 9.44
N ALA A 25 -21.98 -16.54 9.84
CA ALA A 25 -22.08 -17.08 11.21
C ALA A 25 -20.90 -17.99 11.59
N SER A 26 -20.33 -18.73 10.63
CA SER A 26 -19.26 -19.70 10.88
C SER A 26 -17.84 -19.19 10.57
N SER A 27 -17.70 -17.99 10.02
CA SER A 27 -16.41 -17.38 9.65
C SER A 27 -15.51 -17.06 10.85
N PHE A 28 -16.06 -17.03 12.07
CA PHE A 28 -15.34 -16.70 13.31
C PHE A 28 -15.36 -17.84 14.32
N ASP A 29 -15.63 -19.09 13.90
CA ASP A 29 -15.80 -20.23 14.81
C ASP A 29 -14.50 -20.83 15.34
N THR A 30 -13.40 -20.65 14.62
CA THR A 30 -12.08 -21.19 15.00
C THR A 30 -10.99 -20.17 14.73
N GLU A 31 -9.87 -20.26 15.44
CA GLU A 31 -8.71 -19.39 15.22
C GLU A 31 -8.24 -19.38 13.76
N ALA A 32 -8.17 -20.56 13.13
CA ALA A 32 -7.80 -20.68 11.72
C ALA A 32 -8.75 -19.90 10.80
N ARG A 33 -10.05 -19.93 11.07
CA ARG A 33 -11.04 -19.19 10.28
C ARG A 33 -10.93 -17.69 10.50
N VAL A 34 -10.74 -17.24 11.75
CA VAL A 34 -10.50 -15.82 12.06
C VAL A 34 -9.22 -15.32 11.37
N ASN A 35 -8.13 -16.08 11.44
CA ASN A 35 -6.89 -15.73 10.77
C ASN A 35 -7.06 -15.69 9.24
N ASN A 36 -7.82 -16.62 8.64
CA ASN A 36 -8.12 -16.58 7.21
C ASN A 36 -8.95 -15.35 6.81
N GLN A 37 -9.92 -14.93 7.65
CA GLN A 37 -10.65 -13.68 7.41
C GLN A 37 -9.72 -12.46 7.45
N LEU A 38 -8.79 -12.43 8.41
CA LEU A 38 -7.77 -11.38 8.50
C LEU A 38 -6.87 -11.36 7.26
N LEU A 39 -6.38 -12.53 6.82
CA LEU A 39 -5.56 -12.64 5.61
C LEU A 39 -6.31 -12.17 4.36
N GLY A 40 -7.62 -12.41 4.29
CA GLY A 40 -8.49 -11.91 3.23
C GLY A 40 -8.49 -10.38 3.11
N LEU A 41 -8.28 -9.63 4.21
CA LEU A 41 -8.19 -8.18 4.17
C LEU A 41 -7.00 -7.71 3.32
N TYR A 42 -5.85 -8.38 3.44
CA TYR A 42 -4.67 -8.08 2.64
C TYR A 42 -4.89 -8.40 1.17
N THR A 43 -5.55 -9.51 0.85
CA THR A 43 -5.92 -9.86 -0.53
C THR A 43 -6.80 -8.77 -1.17
N VAL A 44 -7.79 -8.28 -0.42
CA VAL A 44 -8.67 -7.20 -0.90
C VAL A 44 -7.89 -5.90 -1.11
N ALA A 45 -7.04 -5.51 -0.17
CA ALA A 45 -6.24 -4.29 -0.27
C ALA A 45 -5.19 -4.36 -1.40
N LYS A 46 -4.60 -5.53 -1.62
CA LYS A 46 -3.59 -5.81 -2.65
C LYS A 46 -4.14 -5.88 -4.07
N SER A 47 -5.45 -5.93 -4.26
CA SER A 47 -6.07 -5.95 -5.59
C SER A 47 -5.39 -4.97 -6.57
N GLY A 48 -5.22 -5.41 -7.83
CA GLY A 48 -4.69 -4.58 -8.91
C GLY A 48 -5.49 -3.30 -9.15
N SER A 49 -6.78 -3.29 -8.79
CA SER A 49 -7.63 -2.11 -8.83
C SER A 49 -7.30 -1.07 -7.75
N PHE A 50 -6.42 -1.39 -6.80
CA PHE A 50 -6.03 -0.54 -5.68
C PHE A 50 -4.51 -0.57 -5.42
N LEU A 51 -4.05 -1.04 -4.25
CA LEU A 51 -2.64 -0.90 -3.84
C LEU A 51 -1.68 -1.76 -4.65
N GLY A 52 -2.11 -2.88 -5.22
CA GLY A 52 -1.24 -3.73 -6.02
C GLY A 52 -0.99 -3.23 -7.45
N GLY A 53 -1.61 -2.11 -7.84
CA GLY A 53 -1.62 -1.67 -9.23
C GLY A 53 -2.01 -0.21 -9.39
N ARG A 54 -3.28 0.04 -9.73
CA ARG A 54 -3.81 1.33 -10.18
C ARG A 54 -3.48 2.50 -9.26
N ALA A 55 -3.51 2.33 -7.94
CA ALA A 55 -3.18 3.42 -7.02
C ALA A 55 -1.70 3.82 -7.11
N VAL A 56 -0.79 2.85 -7.26
CA VAL A 56 0.64 3.12 -7.46
C VAL A 56 0.87 3.79 -8.81
N VAL A 57 0.31 3.22 -9.89
CA VAL A 57 0.44 3.78 -11.24
C VAL A 57 -0.09 5.22 -11.30
N ALA A 58 -1.30 5.47 -10.80
CA ALA A 58 -1.91 6.79 -10.78
C ALA A 58 -1.12 7.81 -9.92
N GLY A 59 -0.45 7.35 -8.86
CA GLY A 59 0.44 8.18 -8.06
C GLY A 59 1.67 8.63 -8.85
N GLU A 60 2.32 7.71 -9.54
CA GLU A 60 3.55 7.94 -10.32
C GLU A 60 3.32 8.83 -11.55
N ILE A 61 2.29 8.55 -12.35
CA ILE A 61 2.07 9.26 -13.63
C ILE A 61 1.64 10.73 -13.44
N ARG A 62 1.17 11.10 -12.24
CA ARG A 62 0.88 12.50 -11.88
C ARG A 62 2.12 13.23 -11.34
N GLY A 63 3.23 12.53 -11.12
CA GLY A 63 4.46 13.07 -10.55
C GLY A 63 5.34 13.86 -11.52
N GLY A 64 5.07 13.80 -12.83
CA GLY A 64 5.74 14.63 -13.84
C GLY A 64 7.07 14.10 -14.39
N GLU A 65 7.47 12.87 -14.04
CA GLU A 65 8.74 12.23 -14.45
C GLU A 65 8.66 11.40 -15.74
N TYR A 66 7.44 11.13 -16.22
CA TYR A 66 7.18 10.27 -17.37
C TYR A 66 6.54 11.06 -18.52
N ASP A 67 6.82 10.66 -19.75
CA ASP A 67 6.04 11.01 -20.94
C ASP A 67 4.94 9.95 -21.16
N LEU A 68 4.05 10.19 -22.13
CA LEU A 68 2.99 9.28 -22.52
C LEU A 68 3.20 8.80 -23.97
N GLN A 69 3.20 7.48 -24.20
CA GLN A 69 3.33 6.91 -25.55
C GLN A 69 2.03 6.43 -26.16
N GLU A 70 1.05 6.07 -25.33
CA GLU A 70 -0.20 5.48 -25.79
C GLU A 70 -1.39 6.17 -25.12
N THR A 71 -2.47 6.30 -25.88
CA THR A 71 -3.72 6.87 -25.39
C THR A 71 -4.71 5.75 -25.08
N ASN A 72 -4.60 5.17 -23.89
CA ASN A 72 -5.51 4.17 -23.38
C ASN A 72 -6.03 4.58 -22.00
N LEU A 73 -7.33 4.90 -21.92
CA LEU A 73 -7.98 5.33 -20.68
C LEU A 73 -7.92 4.28 -19.56
N VAL A 74 -7.88 2.99 -19.90
CA VAL A 74 -7.76 1.91 -18.91
C VAL A 74 -6.39 1.93 -18.24
N LEU A 75 -5.37 2.42 -18.95
CA LEU A 75 -3.98 2.55 -18.47
C LEU A 75 -3.70 3.91 -17.80
N GLY A 76 -4.67 4.83 -17.80
CA GLY A 76 -4.60 6.08 -17.05
C GLY A 76 -4.18 7.31 -17.85
N THR A 77 -4.38 7.34 -19.17
CA THR A 77 -4.12 8.53 -20.00
C THR A 77 -4.86 9.78 -19.52
N ASP A 78 -6.12 9.65 -19.09
CA ASP A 78 -6.92 10.75 -18.54
C ASP A 78 -6.38 11.26 -17.19
N VAL A 79 -5.91 10.34 -16.35
CA VAL A 79 -5.23 10.66 -15.09
C VAL A 79 -3.90 11.39 -15.34
N TYR A 80 -3.10 10.93 -16.31
CA TYR A 80 -1.86 11.59 -16.73
C TYR A 80 -2.11 13.02 -17.23
N ASN A 81 -3.11 13.20 -18.10
CA ASN A 81 -3.46 14.51 -18.66
C ASN A 81 -4.22 15.43 -17.69
N LEU A 82 -4.49 14.97 -16.46
CA LEU A 82 -5.34 15.67 -15.47
C LEU A 82 -6.73 16.05 -16.02
N ASN A 83 -7.27 15.25 -16.94
CA ASN A 83 -8.55 15.46 -17.63
C ASN A 83 -9.53 14.32 -17.34
N VAL A 84 -9.73 14.07 -16.04
CA VAL A 84 -10.52 12.94 -15.54
C VAL A 84 -12.01 13.28 -15.56
N ALA A 85 -12.81 12.44 -16.21
CA ALA A 85 -14.27 12.50 -16.19
C ALA A 85 -14.88 11.64 -15.06
N ASN A 86 -16.16 11.88 -14.73
CA ASN A 86 -16.86 11.15 -13.66
C ASN A 86 -16.94 9.63 -13.89
N ASN A 87 -16.92 9.18 -15.14
CA ASN A 87 -16.95 7.76 -15.53
C ASN A 87 -15.55 7.18 -15.81
N ALA A 88 -14.47 7.89 -15.45
CA ALA A 88 -13.11 7.44 -15.67
C ALA A 88 -12.82 6.10 -14.97
N THR A 89 -12.19 5.17 -15.67
CA THR A 89 -11.99 3.79 -15.18
C THR A 89 -11.04 3.73 -13.98
N VAL A 90 -9.90 4.43 -14.04
CA VAL A 90 -8.86 4.35 -12.99
C VAL A 90 -9.37 4.89 -11.64
N PRO A 91 -9.91 6.12 -11.54
CA PRO A 91 -10.38 6.64 -10.25
C PRO A 91 -11.57 5.84 -9.69
N ASN A 92 -12.52 5.42 -10.53
CA ASN A 92 -13.65 4.60 -10.08
C ASN A 92 -13.20 3.25 -9.52
N SER A 93 -12.17 2.65 -10.12
CA SER A 93 -11.56 1.39 -9.63
C SER A 93 -10.89 1.58 -8.28
N ILE A 94 -10.06 2.62 -8.13
CA ILE A 94 -9.38 2.95 -6.88
C ILE A 94 -10.40 3.24 -5.77
N TRP A 95 -11.42 4.05 -6.07
CA TRP A 95 -12.48 4.39 -5.11
C TRP A 95 -13.25 3.14 -4.64
N SER A 96 -13.77 2.36 -5.59
CA SER A 96 -14.61 1.20 -5.28
C SER A 96 -13.83 0.12 -4.54
N GLN A 97 -12.62 -0.20 -5.00
CA GLN A 97 -11.78 -1.21 -4.36
C GLN A 97 -11.24 -0.73 -3.00
N GLY A 98 -10.88 0.55 -2.86
CA GLY A 98 -10.45 1.11 -1.58
C GLY A 98 -11.57 1.10 -0.53
N TYR A 99 -12.80 1.48 -0.91
CA TYR A 99 -13.95 1.37 0.00
C TYR A 99 -14.34 -0.08 0.27
N TYR A 100 -14.13 -0.99 -0.67
CA TYR A 100 -14.29 -2.42 -0.42
C TYR A 100 -13.30 -2.92 0.63
N ALA A 101 -12.02 -2.51 0.56
CA ALA A 101 -11.02 -2.84 1.59
C ALA A 101 -11.38 -2.27 2.97
N ILE A 102 -11.84 -1.03 3.04
CA ILE A 102 -12.35 -0.41 4.28
C ILE A 102 -13.54 -1.20 4.83
N ASN A 103 -14.50 -1.55 3.97
CA ASN A 103 -15.69 -2.29 4.40
C ASN A 103 -15.34 -3.70 4.89
N SER A 104 -14.43 -4.40 4.21
CA SER A 104 -13.90 -5.69 4.65
C SER A 104 -13.26 -5.59 6.04
N ALA A 105 -12.47 -4.55 6.30
CA ALA A 105 -11.89 -4.32 7.62
C ALA A 105 -12.97 -4.05 8.67
N ASN A 106 -13.98 -3.22 8.36
CA ASN A 106 -15.08 -2.93 9.30
C ASN A 106 -15.88 -4.21 9.63
N LEU A 107 -16.25 -5.01 8.63
CA LEU A 107 -16.97 -6.27 8.83
C LEU A 107 -16.13 -7.27 9.63
N PHE A 108 -14.81 -7.30 9.43
CA PHE A 108 -13.91 -8.12 10.24
C PHE A 108 -13.91 -7.66 11.71
N LEU A 109 -13.82 -6.36 11.97
CA LEU A 109 -13.85 -5.79 13.32
C LEU A 109 -15.18 -6.05 14.04
N GLU A 110 -16.30 -5.99 13.32
CA GLU A 110 -17.60 -6.40 13.84
C GLU A 110 -17.63 -7.90 14.18
N GLY A 111 -17.10 -8.75 13.31
CA GLY A 111 -16.99 -10.19 13.56
C GLY A 111 -16.09 -10.53 14.76
N MET A 112 -14.98 -9.80 14.93
CA MET A 112 -14.13 -9.90 16.11
C MET A 112 -14.87 -9.51 17.39
N THR A 113 -15.70 -8.47 17.33
CA THR A 113 -16.51 -8.00 18.46
C THR A 113 -17.61 -9.01 18.81
N ALA A 114 -18.29 -9.54 17.80
CA ALA A 114 -19.41 -10.46 17.98
C ALA A 114 -18.98 -11.86 18.45
N LYS A 115 -17.82 -12.36 17.98
CA LYS A 115 -17.37 -13.73 18.29
C LYS A 115 -15.86 -13.93 18.27
N GLY A 116 -15.15 -13.34 17.30
CA GLY A 116 -13.74 -13.68 17.06
C GLY A 116 -12.83 -13.51 18.27
N SER A 117 -13.04 -12.46 19.07
CA SER A 117 -12.20 -12.17 20.25
C SER A 117 -12.25 -13.24 21.32
N SER A 118 -13.43 -13.84 21.56
CA SER A 118 -13.56 -14.93 22.54
C SER A 118 -12.96 -16.25 22.03
N VAL A 119 -12.94 -16.44 20.71
CA VAL A 119 -12.41 -17.65 20.06
C VAL A 119 -10.88 -17.66 20.05
N VAL A 120 -10.23 -16.53 19.78
CA VAL A 120 -8.76 -16.47 19.66
C VAL A 120 -8.04 -16.07 20.96
N GLY A 121 -8.79 -15.60 21.96
CA GLY A 121 -8.24 -15.08 23.21
C GLY A 121 -7.65 -13.67 23.08
N PRO A 122 -7.30 -13.03 24.21
CA PRO A 122 -7.02 -11.60 24.28
C PRO A 122 -5.78 -11.18 23.48
N ALA A 123 -4.69 -11.94 23.55
CA ALA A 123 -3.44 -11.59 22.89
C ALA A 123 -3.55 -11.61 21.35
N LEU A 124 -4.13 -12.68 20.78
CA LEU A 124 -4.37 -12.76 19.35
C LEU A 124 -5.45 -11.80 18.89
N SER A 125 -6.48 -11.56 19.70
CA SER A 125 -7.54 -10.60 19.37
C SER A 125 -6.98 -9.19 19.21
N ALA A 126 -6.18 -8.71 20.17
CA ALA A 126 -5.55 -7.40 20.11
C ALA A 126 -4.70 -7.23 18.85
N ARG A 127 -3.88 -8.24 18.52
CA ARG A 127 -3.07 -8.28 17.30
C ARG A 127 -3.94 -8.26 16.03
N PHE A 128 -4.96 -9.11 15.94
CA PHE A 128 -5.79 -9.22 14.74
C PHE A 128 -6.61 -7.94 14.48
N ILE A 129 -7.12 -7.32 15.54
CA ILE A 129 -7.80 -6.02 15.46
C ILE A 129 -6.81 -4.94 14.99
N ALA A 130 -5.58 -4.94 15.50
CA ALA A 130 -4.54 -4.00 15.09
C ALA A 130 -4.17 -4.14 13.62
N GLU A 131 -4.01 -5.36 13.12
CA GLU A 131 -3.74 -5.65 11.72
C GLU A 131 -4.88 -5.15 10.81
N ALA A 132 -6.14 -5.42 11.17
CA ALA A 132 -7.31 -4.94 10.43
C ALA A 132 -7.43 -3.41 10.40
N ARG A 133 -7.20 -2.75 11.55
CA ARG A 133 -7.17 -1.28 11.64
C ARG A 133 -6.05 -0.67 10.80
N LEU A 134 -4.87 -1.28 10.76
CA LEU A 134 -3.78 -0.81 9.90
C LEU A 134 -4.14 -0.90 8.42
N VAL A 135 -4.78 -2.00 7.97
CA VAL A 135 -5.29 -2.11 6.59
C VAL A 135 -6.30 -1.00 6.28
N ARG A 136 -7.22 -0.70 7.23
CA ARG A 136 -8.18 0.40 7.10
C ARG A 136 -7.49 1.76 7.03
N ALA A 137 -6.48 1.99 7.86
CA ALA A 137 -5.69 3.23 7.88
C ALA A 137 -4.96 3.47 6.55
N VAL A 138 -4.26 2.46 6.03
CA VAL A 138 -3.57 2.56 4.71
C VAL A 138 -4.57 2.80 3.59
N SER A 139 -5.74 2.15 3.64
CA SER A 139 -6.78 2.33 2.64
C SER A 139 -7.34 3.77 2.67
N TYR A 140 -7.64 4.31 3.85
CA TYR A 140 -8.07 5.70 4.01
C TYR A 140 -7.00 6.70 3.58
N LEU A 141 -5.74 6.48 3.98
CA LEU A 141 -4.62 7.34 3.60
C LEU A 141 -4.45 7.41 2.08
N THR A 142 -4.60 6.28 1.41
CA THR A 142 -4.53 6.23 -0.05
C THR A 142 -5.69 7.00 -0.66
N LEU A 143 -6.93 6.72 -0.28
CA LEU A 143 -8.10 7.39 -0.85
C LEU A 143 -8.09 8.91 -0.61
N ILE A 144 -7.76 9.36 0.60
CA ILE A 144 -7.79 10.80 0.90
C ILE A 144 -6.78 11.60 0.05
N GLN A 145 -5.66 10.99 -0.35
CA GLN A 145 -4.67 11.60 -1.23
C GLN A 145 -5.10 11.70 -2.69
N PHE A 146 -6.04 10.86 -3.14
CA PHE A 146 -6.57 10.91 -4.51
C PHE A 146 -7.82 11.78 -4.65
N PHE A 147 -8.67 11.82 -3.63
CA PHE A 147 -10.04 12.34 -3.74
C PHE A 147 -10.33 13.59 -2.89
N ALA A 148 -9.33 14.14 -2.21
CA ALA A 148 -9.46 15.37 -1.44
C ALA A 148 -8.27 16.30 -1.64
N ARG A 149 -8.41 17.55 -1.19
CA ARG A 149 -7.30 18.50 -1.17
C ARG A 149 -6.26 18.06 -0.13
N PRO A 150 -4.97 18.41 -0.32
CA PRO A 150 -3.93 18.14 0.68
C PRO A 150 -4.32 18.70 2.05
N TYR A 151 -3.90 18.03 3.14
CA TYR A 151 -4.17 18.46 4.50
C TYR A 151 -3.69 19.90 4.77
N ALA A 152 -2.58 20.31 4.16
CA ALA A 152 -2.04 21.67 4.26
C ALA A 152 -3.04 22.76 3.83
N VAL A 153 -4.04 22.42 3.01
CA VAL A 153 -5.11 23.36 2.65
C VAL A 153 -6.08 23.50 3.82
N ASN A 154 -6.10 24.69 4.43
CA ASN A 154 -6.99 25.04 5.54
C ASN A 154 -6.91 24.04 6.71
N ASN A 155 -5.71 23.50 6.99
CA ASN A 155 -5.47 22.51 8.05
C ASN A 155 -6.45 21.31 7.99
N GLY A 156 -6.79 20.87 6.79
CA GLY A 156 -7.70 19.75 6.55
C GLY A 156 -9.17 20.10 6.76
N ASN A 157 -9.54 21.35 7.05
CA ASN A 157 -10.92 21.82 7.10
C ASN A 157 -11.46 22.10 5.68
N THR A 158 -11.40 21.07 4.85
CA THR A 158 -11.96 21.01 3.49
C THR A 158 -12.71 19.68 3.34
N PRO A 159 -13.65 19.56 2.38
CA PRO A 159 -14.32 18.29 2.11
C PRO A 159 -13.31 17.16 1.83
N GLY A 160 -13.36 16.12 2.66
CA GLY A 160 -12.53 14.92 2.58
C GLY A 160 -13.23 13.79 1.84
N ILE A 161 -13.45 12.64 2.47
CA ILE A 161 -14.19 11.51 1.91
C ILE A 161 -15.14 10.93 2.97
N PRO A 162 -16.16 10.14 2.60
CA PRO A 162 -17.03 9.50 3.59
C PRO A 162 -16.25 8.63 4.60
N LEU A 163 -16.37 8.95 5.88
CA LEU A 163 -15.72 8.20 6.97
C LEU A 163 -16.65 7.12 7.50
N ARG A 164 -16.41 5.87 7.10
CA ARG A 164 -17.21 4.68 7.43
C ARG A 164 -16.44 3.78 8.40
N LEU A 165 -16.96 3.67 9.63
CA LEU A 165 -16.38 2.83 10.68
C LEU A 165 -17.22 1.59 10.99
N VAL A 166 -18.38 1.48 10.33
CA VAL A 166 -19.34 0.37 10.44
C VAL A 166 -19.38 -0.37 9.10
N GLY A 167 -19.49 -1.69 9.17
CA GLY A 167 -19.57 -2.58 8.03
C GLY A 167 -20.94 -2.53 7.36
N ILE A 168 -20.94 -2.70 6.05
CA ILE A 168 -22.13 -2.80 5.21
C ILE A 168 -22.18 -4.21 4.64
N SER A 169 -23.22 -4.96 5.00
CA SER A 169 -23.46 -6.31 4.47
C SER A 169 -24.71 -6.41 3.59
N GLY A 170 -25.36 -5.29 3.26
CA GLY A 170 -26.59 -5.24 2.47
C GLY A 170 -26.72 -3.96 1.65
N SER A 171 -27.76 -3.87 0.83
CA SER A 171 -28.03 -2.69 -0.01
C SER A 171 -28.58 -1.51 0.80
N GLY A 172 -28.53 -0.31 0.22
CA GLY A 172 -29.20 0.89 0.76
C GLY A 172 -28.48 1.65 1.88
N GLN A 173 -27.38 1.13 2.43
CA GLN A 173 -26.62 1.78 3.52
C GLN A 173 -25.44 2.65 3.02
N SER A 174 -25.40 2.93 1.72
CA SER A 174 -24.26 3.55 1.04
C SER A 174 -24.28 5.08 1.01
N ALA A 175 -25.36 5.73 1.45
CA ALA A 175 -25.40 7.19 1.59
C ALA A 175 -24.69 7.64 2.88
N LEU A 176 -23.62 8.41 2.75
CA LEU A 176 -22.96 9.08 3.88
C LEU A 176 -22.29 10.36 3.34
N PRO A 177 -22.48 11.53 3.97
CA PRO A 177 -21.79 12.75 3.57
C PRO A 177 -20.27 12.61 3.74
N ARG A 178 -19.52 13.42 2.99
CA ARG A 178 -18.06 13.51 3.14
C ARG A 178 -17.73 14.07 4.52
N SER A 179 -16.85 13.40 5.24
CA SER A 179 -16.16 14.00 6.39
C SER A 179 -15.10 14.98 5.91
N THR A 180 -14.56 15.82 6.80
CA THR A 180 -13.43 16.70 6.45
C THR A 180 -12.14 15.89 6.27
N VAL A 181 -11.16 16.44 5.56
CA VAL A 181 -9.81 15.85 5.48
C VAL A 181 -9.24 15.64 6.88
N ALA A 182 -9.39 16.62 7.78
CA ALA A 182 -8.91 16.53 9.14
C ALA A 182 -9.52 15.35 9.93
N GLN A 183 -10.83 15.12 9.79
CA GLN A 183 -11.51 13.99 10.44
C GLN A 183 -11.00 12.63 9.94
N VAL A 184 -10.73 12.52 8.63
CA VAL A 184 -10.19 11.28 8.05
C VAL A 184 -8.77 11.03 8.53
N TYR A 185 -7.91 12.05 8.57
CA TYR A 185 -6.54 11.93 9.11
C TYR A 185 -6.54 11.59 10.60
N ALA A 186 -7.44 12.16 11.40
CA ALA A 186 -7.59 11.81 12.80
C ALA A 186 -7.95 10.32 12.98
N GLN A 187 -8.84 9.77 12.15
CA GLN A 187 -9.15 8.35 12.18
C GLN A 187 -7.96 7.47 11.75
N ILE A 188 -7.23 7.87 10.71
CA ILE A 188 -6.03 7.15 10.27
C ILE A 188 -5.03 7.05 11.43
N LEU A 189 -4.78 8.15 12.15
CA LEU A 189 -3.89 8.15 13.30
C LEU A 189 -4.43 7.28 14.44
N ALA A 190 -5.73 7.35 14.75
CA ALA A 190 -6.33 6.50 15.79
C ALA A 190 -6.20 4.99 15.48
N ASP A 191 -6.34 4.60 14.21
CA ASP A 191 -6.12 3.22 13.78
C ASP A 191 -4.65 2.81 13.89
N LEU A 192 -3.71 3.69 13.51
CA LEU A 192 -2.27 3.43 13.59
C LEU A 192 -1.73 3.44 15.03
N ASP A 193 -2.26 4.29 15.92
CA ASP A 193 -1.88 4.32 17.33
C ASP A 193 -2.32 3.04 18.04
N PHE A 194 -3.54 2.56 17.75
CA PHE A 194 -3.98 1.25 18.22
C PHE A 194 -3.07 0.14 17.69
N ALA A 195 -2.69 0.22 16.40
CA ALA A 195 -1.83 -0.77 15.79
C ALA A 195 -0.43 -0.78 16.42
N GLU A 196 0.19 0.37 16.66
CA GLU A 196 1.50 0.46 17.32
C GLU A 196 1.49 -0.21 18.70
N GLN A 197 0.42 -0.01 19.48
CA GLN A 197 0.30 -0.56 20.83
C GLN A 197 0.15 -2.09 20.86
N ASN A 198 -0.48 -2.66 19.83
CA ASN A 198 -0.97 -4.05 19.88
C ASN A 198 -0.32 -4.99 18.84
N LEU A 199 0.45 -4.46 17.89
CA LEU A 199 1.26 -5.27 16.98
C LEU A 199 2.51 -5.82 17.67
N LEU A 200 2.93 -7.00 17.22
CA LEU A 200 4.17 -7.62 17.67
C LEU A 200 5.38 -6.75 17.27
N ALA A 201 6.44 -6.79 18.08
CA ALA A 201 7.71 -6.18 17.74
C ALA A 201 8.35 -6.83 16.51
N THR A 202 8.22 -8.15 16.39
CA THR A 202 8.61 -8.95 15.22
C THR A 202 7.60 -10.08 14.98
N ASN A 203 7.48 -10.52 13.74
CA ASN A 203 6.65 -11.64 13.29
C ASN A 203 7.45 -12.96 13.12
N GLY A 204 8.69 -13.02 13.63
CA GLY A 204 9.49 -14.25 13.73
C GLY A 204 10.21 -14.73 12.46
N SER A 205 9.94 -14.16 11.29
CA SER A 205 10.69 -14.46 10.05
C SER A 205 10.78 -13.24 9.14
N ALA A 206 11.78 -13.19 8.25
CA ALA A 206 11.93 -12.09 7.28
C ALA A 206 10.70 -11.94 6.38
N ALA A 207 10.12 -13.06 5.94
CA ALA A 207 8.88 -13.07 5.15
C ALA A 207 7.71 -12.46 5.93
N ALA A 208 7.43 -12.96 7.13
CA ALA A 208 6.31 -12.46 7.94
C ALA A 208 6.54 -11.02 8.45
N ASN A 209 7.79 -10.61 8.67
CA ASN A 209 8.14 -9.22 8.98
C ASN A 209 7.88 -8.29 7.78
N THR A 210 7.98 -8.79 6.55
CA THR A 210 7.76 -7.98 5.35
C THR A 210 6.29 -7.94 4.93
N THR A 211 5.56 -9.05 5.10
CA THR A 211 4.20 -9.22 4.54
C THR A 211 3.08 -9.06 5.56
N ARG A 212 3.40 -9.02 6.86
CA ARG A 212 2.46 -8.68 7.93
C ARG A 212 3.00 -7.50 8.71
N PRO A 213 2.14 -6.55 9.10
CA PRO A 213 2.60 -5.41 9.85
C PRO A 213 3.10 -5.84 11.23
N HIS A 214 4.07 -5.09 11.73
CA HIS A 214 4.60 -5.16 13.07
C HIS A 214 4.66 -3.73 13.64
N LYS A 215 5.09 -3.57 14.90
CA LYS A 215 5.12 -2.26 15.57
C LYS A 215 5.81 -1.17 14.74
N ASN A 216 7.00 -1.46 14.20
CA ASN A 216 7.72 -0.51 13.34
C ASN A 216 6.96 -0.14 12.06
N THR A 217 6.06 -0.99 11.55
CA THR A 217 5.20 -0.64 10.40
C THR A 217 4.24 0.49 10.75
N ALA A 218 3.61 0.44 11.93
CA ALA A 218 2.71 1.49 12.39
C ALA A 218 3.45 2.82 12.60
N ILE A 219 4.61 2.76 13.26
CA ILE A 219 5.49 3.92 13.48
C ILE A 219 5.89 4.55 12.13
N ALA A 220 6.39 3.73 11.20
CA ALA A 220 6.80 4.17 9.88
C ALA A 220 5.64 4.85 9.12
N LEU A 221 4.46 4.25 9.10
CA LEU A 221 3.29 4.84 8.42
C LEU A 221 2.86 6.16 9.07
N LYS A 222 2.94 6.29 10.39
CA LYS A 222 2.65 7.56 11.08
C LYS A 222 3.62 8.68 10.68
N THR A 223 4.89 8.39 10.39
CA THR A 223 5.81 9.40 9.84
C THR A 223 5.30 9.97 8.51
N ARG A 224 4.79 9.12 7.60
CA ARG A 224 4.18 9.56 6.33
C ARG A 224 2.92 10.38 6.55
N VAL A 225 2.06 9.95 7.48
CA VAL A 225 0.80 10.64 7.81
C VAL A 225 1.10 12.04 8.35
N TYR A 226 1.96 12.15 9.35
CA TYR A 226 2.34 13.44 9.94
C TYR A 226 3.07 14.34 8.94
N LEU A 227 3.88 13.79 8.04
CA LEU A 227 4.53 14.57 7.00
C LEU A 227 3.51 15.16 6.01
N ALA A 228 2.51 14.37 5.59
CA ALA A 228 1.41 14.86 4.76
C ALA A 228 0.55 15.93 5.46
N MET A 229 0.50 15.92 6.79
CA MET A 229 -0.13 16.96 7.61
C MET A 229 0.77 18.19 7.84
N GLN A 230 2.02 18.17 7.37
CA GLN A 230 3.07 19.14 7.69
C GLN A 230 3.31 19.29 9.21
N ASN A 231 2.99 18.26 9.99
CA ASN A 231 3.27 18.21 11.42
C ASN A 231 4.67 17.66 11.66
N TYR A 232 5.68 18.44 11.25
CA TYR A 232 7.08 18.04 11.31
C TYR A 232 7.56 17.67 12.74
N PRO A 233 7.16 18.36 13.82
CA PRO A 233 7.50 17.91 15.18
C PRO A 233 7.03 16.48 15.48
N LYS A 234 5.81 16.11 15.05
CA LYS A 234 5.30 14.74 15.21
C LYS A 234 6.01 13.72 14.33
N VAL A 235 6.48 14.10 13.14
CA VAL A 235 7.35 13.23 12.33
C VAL A 235 8.63 12.89 13.08
N VAL A 236 9.27 13.91 13.70
CA VAL A 236 10.50 13.72 14.48
C VAL A 236 10.25 12.83 15.71
N GLU A 237 9.21 13.13 16.49
CA GLU A 237 8.81 12.34 17.66
C GLU A 237 8.60 10.87 17.28
N GLU A 238 7.83 10.62 16.22
CA GLU A 238 7.46 9.27 15.81
C GLU A 238 8.66 8.50 15.23
N ALA A 239 9.43 9.10 14.33
CA ALA A 239 10.57 8.45 13.71
C ALA A 239 11.68 8.12 14.73
N ASN A 240 11.92 8.98 15.70
CA ASN A 240 12.95 8.78 16.74
C ASN A 240 12.65 7.59 17.68
N LYS A 241 11.42 7.03 17.67
CA LYS A 241 11.14 5.77 18.37
C LYS A 241 11.94 4.59 17.81
N ILE A 242 12.27 4.63 16.52
CA ILE A 242 12.95 3.52 15.82
C ILE A 242 14.24 3.95 15.12
N VAL A 243 14.42 5.21 14.75
CA VAL A 243 15.64 5.70 14.08
C VAL A 243 16.64 6.20 15.14
N PRO A 244 17.84 5.62 15.26
CA PRO A 244 18.85 6.12 16.19
C PRO A 244 19.41 7.48 15.73
N ALA A 245 19.99 8.24 16.67
CA ALA A 245 20.54 9.56 16.38
C ALA A 245 21.79 9.56 15.48
N ILE A 246 22.51 8.44 15.45
CA ILE A 246 23.82 8.30 14.78
C ILE A 246 23.78 7.11 13.82
N ALA A 247 24.56 7.21 12.74
CA ALA A 247 24.81 6.13 11.79
C ALA A 247 25.27 4.84 12.52
N PRO A 248 24.93 3.63 12.02
CA PRO A 248 24.46 3.32 10.67
C PRO A 248 22.93 3.44 10.47
N PHE A 249 22.18 4.02 11.41
CA PHE A 249 20.72 4.16 11.31
C PHE A 249 19.97 2.83 11.14
N THR A 250 20.48 1.78 11.78
CA THR A 250 19.73 0.52 11.96
C THR A 250 18.67 0.70 13.05
N ALA A 251 17.46 0.21 12.82
CA ALA A 251 16.35 0.40 13.73
C ALA A 251 16.69 -0.04 15.17
N SER A 252 16.39 0.81 16.15
CA SER A 252 16.76 0.60 17.57
C SER A 252 15.85 -0.38 18.32
N SER A 253 14.69 -0.71 17.76
CA SER A 253 13.73 -1.65 18.35
C SER A 253 12.97 -2.42 17.27
N GLY A 254 12.35 -3.54 17.64
CA GLY A 254 11.56 -4.37 16.72
C GLY A 254 12.41 -5.03 15.64
N VAL A 255 11.90 -5.05 14.40
CA VAL A 255 12.65 -5.56 13.24
C VAL A 255 13.81 -4.62 12.93
N ALA A 256 15.03 -5.17 12.85
CA ALA A 256 16.28 -4.43 12.64
C ALA A 256 16.41 -3.88 11.20
N HIS A 257 15.54 -2.95 10.85
CA HIS A 257 15.55 -2.32 9.53
C HIS A 257 16.82 -1.51 9.31
N THR A 258 17.40 -1.67 8.14
CA THR A 258 18.59 -0.92 7.71
C THR A 258 18.62 -0.85 6.19
N LEU A 259 19.32 0.16 5.65
CA LEU A 259 19.47 0.33 4.21
C LEU A 259 20.25 -0.84 3.61
N GLN A 260 19.80 -1.33 2.45
CA GLN A 260 20.58 -2.29 1.67
C GLN A 260 21.79 -1.61 1.04
N THR A 261 22.91 -2.34 0.93
CA THR A 261 24.13 -1.83 0.28
C THR A 261 23.85 -1.50 -1.18
N ASN A 262 23.16 -2.39 -1.90
CA ASN A 262 22.71 -2.14 -3.26
C ASN A 262 21.19 -1.91 -3.27
N ILE A 263 20.77 -0.75 -3.78
CA ILE A 263 19.35 -0.40 -3.89
C ILE A 263 18.55 -1.38 -4.77
N ALA A 264 19.19 -2.03 -5.75
CA ALA A 264 18.53 -3.02 -6.60
C ALA A 264 18.07 -4.27 -5.84
N ASP A 265 18.71 -4.61 -4.73
CA ASP A 265 18.36 -5.79 -3.93
C ASP A 265 16.99 -5.67 -3.26
N VAL A 266 16.52 -4.44 -3.03
CA VAL A 266 15.21 -4.15 -2.42
C VAL A 266 14.06 -4.57 -3.34
N PHE A 267 14.28 -4.57 -4.66
CA PHE A 267 13.23 -4.74 -5.67
C PHE A 267 13.36 -6.05 -6.46
N LYS A 268 14.05 -7.05 -5.91
CA LYS A 268 14.15 -8.38 -6.50
C LYS A 268 13.97 -9.47 -5.44
N THR A 269 13.73 -10.71 -5.89
CA THR A 269 13.66 -11.89 -5.02
C THR A 269 14.89 -11.96 -4.10
N PRO A 270 14.71 -12.18 -2.78
CA PRO A 270 13.49 -12.64 -2.11
C PRO A 270 12.52 -11.55 -1.63
N TYR A 271 12.73 -10.26 -1.95
CA TYR A 271 11.92 -9.10 -1.54
C TYR A 271 11.85 -8.80 -0.03
N THR A 272 12.38 -9.69 0.81
CA THR A 272 12.33 -9.67 2.28
C THR A 272 13.57 -9.03 2.91
N THR A 273 14.08 -7.98 2.27
CA THR A 273 15.29 -7.28 2.72
C THR A 273 15.07 -6.53 4.04
N THR A 274 16.15 -6.15 4.72
CA THR A 274 16.06 -5.29 5.92
C THR A 274 15.48 -3.90 5.62
N GLU A 275 15.45 -3.47 4.36
CA GLU A 275 14.85 -2.19 3.95
C GLU A 275 13.33 -2.30 3.71
N SER A 276 12.80 -3.52 3.59
CA SER A 276 11.37 -3.82 3.40
C SER A 276 10.64 -3.81 4.75
N ILE A 277 9.86 -2.76 5.04
CA ILE A 277 9.07 -2.66 6.28
C ILE A 277 7.71 -3.31 6.12
N PHE A 278 7.02 -3.01 5.02
CA PHE A 278 5.75 -3.63 4.70
C PHE A 278 5.54 -3.61 3.20
N SER A 279 5.33 -4.79 2.63
CA SER A 279 5.11 -5.00 1.20
C SER A 279 3.96 -5.97 0.98
N LEU A 280 3.23 -5.76 -0.12
CA LEU A 280 2.18 -6.66 -0.55
C LEU A 280 2.79 -7.73 -1.46
N PRO A 281 2.84 -9.01 -1.03
CA PRO A 281 3.53 -10.05 -1.77
C PRO A 281 2.72 -10.48 -2.98
N MET A 282 3.37 -10.79 -4.10
CA MET A 282 2.72 -11.40 -5.27
C MET A 282 3.37 -12.76 -5.53
N THR A 283 2.55 -13.74 -5.91
CA THR A 283 3.02 -15.08 -6.31
C THR A 283 2.51 -15.43 -7.70
N VAL A 284 3.03 -16.52 -8.27
CA VAL A 284 2.57 -17.06 -9.56
C VAL A 284 1.20 -17.76 -9.47
N THR A 285 0.64 -17.90 -8.27
CA THR A 285 -0.67 -18.52 -8.06
C THR A 285 -1.75 -17.68 -8.72
N ALA A 286 -2.59 -18.31 -9.55
CA ALA A 286 -3.70 -17.65 -10.21
C ALA A 286 -4.63 -16.96 -9.19
N GLY A 287 -4.94 -15.70 -9.44
CA GLY A 287 -5.75 -14.87 -8.54
C GLY A 287 -4.96 -14.12 -7.46
N ASP A 288 -3.67 -14.39 -7.29
CA ASP A 288 -2.83 -13.69 -6.30
C ASP A 288 -2.10 -12.46 -6.87
N PHE A 289 -1.81 -12.43 -8.17
CA PHE A 289 -1.20 -11.28 -8.85
C PHE A 289 -2.24 -10.40 -9.55
N PRO A 290 -1.95 -9.10 -9.81
CA PRO A 290 -2.89 -8.22 -10.50
C PRO A 290 -3.18 -8.71 -11.92
N THR A 291 -4.42 -8.55 -12.39
CA THR A 291 -4.83 -8.96 -13.72
C THR A 291 -4.42 -7.94 -14.79
N THR A 292 -4.56 -8.32 -16.06
CA THR A 292 -4.17 -7.54 -17.25
C THR A 292 -4.46 -6.04 -17.10
N GLN A 293 -3.48 -5.20 -17.48
CA GLN A 293 -3.55 -3.73 -17.43
C GLN A 293 -3.63 -3.11 -16.03
N THR A 294 -3.39 -3.88 -14.98
CA THR A 294 -3.26 -3.34 -13.61
C THR A 294 -1.91 -3.62 -12.96
N GLN A 295 -1.11 -4.52 -13.55
CA GLN A 295 0.23 -4.79 -13.04
C GLN A 295 1.14 -3.56 -13.18
N ILE A 296 1.92 -3.24 -12.15
CA ILE A 296 2.77 -2.05 -12.17
C ILE A 296 3.82 -2.16 -13.28
N GLY A 297 4.52 -3.30 -13.38
CA GLY A 297 5.50 -3.55 -14.43
C GLY A 297 4.93 -3.39 -15.84
N PHE A 298 3.67 -3.78 -16.07
CA PHE A 298 3.00 -3.64 -17.38
C PHE A 298 2.97 -2.19 -17.91
N HIS A 299 2.94 -1.19 -17.02
CA HIS A 299 2.84 0.22 -17.38
C HIS A 299 4.20 0.88 -17.64
N PHE A 300 5.20 0.57 -16.82
CA PHE A 300 6.49 1.28 -16.79
C PHE A 300 7.64 0.51 -17.42
N TYR A 301 7.56 -0.82 -17.44
CA TYR A 301 8.65 -1.66 -17.90
C TYR A 301 8.59 -1.91 -19.41
N TYR A 302 9.74 -1.86 -20.06
CA TYR A 302 9.90 -2.23 -21.46
C TYR A 302 10.64 -3.57 -21.60
N GLY A 303 9.95 -4.58 -22.13
CA GLY A 303 10.41 -5.97 -22.23
C GLY A 303 11.36 -6.31 -23.38
N GLY A 304 11.62 -5.39 -24.32
CA GLY A 304 12.33 -5.71 -25.56
C GLY A 304 11.44 -6.38 -26.62
N ALA A 305 12.03 -7.13 -27.54
CA ALA A 305 11.34 -7.75 -28.69
C ALA A 305 10.29 -8.82 -28.32
N ALA A 306 10.32 -9.35 -27.09
CA ALA A 306 9.24 -10.15 -26.53
C ALA A 306 8.30 -9.21 -25.75
N ALA A 307 7.24 -8.75 -26.40
CA ALA A 307 6.28 -7.76 -25.93
C ALA A 307 5.48 -8.21 -24.69
N LEU A 308 6.12 -8.24 -23.53
CA LEU A 308 5.45 -8.30 -22.23
C LEU A 308 5.40 -6.87 -21.66
N GLY A 309 4.22 -6.25 -21.73
CA GLY A 309 3.93 -4.93 -21.16
C GLY A 309 3.56 -3.91 -22.24
N ALA A 310 2.70 -2.95 -21.89
CA ALA A 310 2.34 -1.86 -22.82
C ALA A 310 3.40 -0.74 -22.85
N ALA A 311 4.31 -0.70 -21.87
CA ALA A 311 5.41 0.28 -21.82
C ALA A 311 4.91 1.71 -22.13
N VAL A 312 3.83 2.09 -21.45
CA VAL A 312 3.03 3.29 -21.74
C VAL A 312 3.78 4.57 -21.35
N TYR A 313 4.56 4.48 -20.28
CA TYR A 313 5.15 5.62 -19.59
C TYR A 313 6.69 5.55 -19.61
N PRO A 314 7.35 6.00 -20.69
CA PRO A 314 8.79 6.23 -20.70
C PRO A 314 9.14 7.41 -19.80
N LEU A 315 10.39 7.46 -19.34
CA LEU A 315 10.94 8.61 -18.64
C LEU A 315 11.13 9.79 -19.61
N LYS A 316 10.87 11.00 -19.11
CA LYS A 316 11.02 12.22 -19.91
C LYS A 316 12.47 12.47 -20.27
N ALA A 317 12.77 12.51 -21.56
CA ALA A 317 14.13 12.79 -22.04
C ALA A 317 14.59 14.23 -21.70
N THR A 318 13.64 15.16 -21.53
CA THR A 318 13.91 16.56 -21.20
C THR A 318 13.04 17.01 -20.03
N GLY A 319 13.66 17.66 -19.04
CA GLY A 319 12.95 18.22 -17.88
C GLY A 319 12.53 17.19 -16.83
N GLY A 320 12.82 15.90 -17.04
CA GLY A 320 12.70 14.84 -16.03
C GLY A 320 14.04 14.46 -15.40
N ILE A 321 14.00 13.56 -14.43
CA ILE A 321 15.14 13.13 -13.61
C ILE A 321 16.32 12.62 -14.46
N VAL A 322 16.07 11.89 -15.55
CA VAL A 322 17.13 11.36 -16.43
C VAL A 322 18.00 12.46 -17.05
N SER A 323 17.42 13.64 -17.31
CA SER A 323 18.10 14.83 -17.85
C SER A 323 18.73 15.72 -16.79
N ASN A 324 18.47 15.46 -15.50
CA ASN A 324 19.00 16.24 -14.41
C ASN A 324 20.51 15.96 -14.21
N ALA A 325 21.34 16.98 -14.43
CA ALA A 325 22.80 16.88 -14.28
C ALA A 325 23.25 16.51 -12.85
N GLY A 326 22.42 16.77 -11.84
CA GLY A 326 22.65 16.36 -10.46
C GLY A 326 22.45 14.86 -10.21
N TRP A 327 21.74 14.13 -11.08
CA TRP A 327 21.67 12.68 -11.03
C TRP A 327 22.84 12.10 -11.82
N ARG A 328 23.97 11.86 -11.16
CA ARG A 328 25.23 11.48 -11.82
C ARG A 328 25.10 10.13 -12.52
N THR A 329 25.92 9.91 -13.54
CA THR A 329 25.97 8.64 -14.29
C THR A 329 26.41 7.45 -13.45
N THR A 330 27.13 7.71 -12.35
CA THR A 330 27.59 6.73 -11.36
C THR A 330 26.52 6.31 -10.35
N ASP A 331 25.36 6.98 -10.31
CA ASP A 331 24.31 6.67 -9.36
C ASP A 331 23.71 5.29 -9.66
N ALA A 332 23.78 4.37 -8.69
CA ALA A 332 23.33 2.99 -8.81
C ALA A 332 21.84 2.86 -9.19
N ARG A 333 21.01 3.88 -8.92
CA ARG A 333 19.59 3.87 -9.34
C ARG A 333 19.43 3.95 -10.86
N ARG A 334 20.46 4.39 -11.60
CA ARG A 334 20.44 4.37 -13.07
C ARG A 334 20.44 2.95 -13.62
N ALA A 335 20.78 1.93 -12.83
CA ALA A 335 20.62 0.53 -13.20
C ALA A 335 19.13 0.12 -13.39
N PHE A 336 18.19 0.91 -12.87
CA PHE A 336 16.76 0.74 -13.16
C PHE A 336 16.33 1.40 -14.48
N ILE A 337 17.25 1.87 -15.32
CA ILE A 337 16.89 2.41 -16.63
C ILE A 337 17.11 1.34 -17.69
N VAL A 338 16.06 1.07 -18.47
CA VAL A 338 16.12 0.25 -19.67
C VAL A 338 15.90 1.15 -20.88
N THR A 339 16.78 1.02 -21.86
CA THR A 339 16.67 1.74 -23.14
C THR A 339 15.99 0.86 -24.18
N ALA A 340 14.91 1.35 -24.78
CA ALA A 340 14.28 0.71 -25.91
C ALA A 340 15.20 0.75 -27.16
N PRO A 341 15.21 -0.29 -28.00
CA PRO A 341 16.03 -0.34 -29.20
C PRO A 341 15.68 0.80 -30.17
N ALA A 342 16.59 1.06 -31.10
CA ALA A 342 16.36 1.97 -32.21
C ALA A 342 15.13 1.53 -33.04
N PRO A 343 14.38 2.48 -33.66
CA PRO A 343 14.66 3.91 -33.72
C PRO A 343 14.15 4.71 -32.50
N SER A 344 13.45 4.08 -31.54
CA SER A 344 12.82 4.84 -30.45
C SER A 344 13.82 5.40 -29.44
N GLY A 345 14.78 4.61 -28.97
CA GLY A 345 15.77 5.04 -27.97
C GLY A 345 15.19 5.52 -26.63
N LYS A 346 13.90 5.32 -26.36
CA LYS A 346 13.22 5.82 -25.16
C LYS A 346 13.70 5.09 -23.91
N LEU A 347 13.73 5.81 -22.80
CA LEU A 347 14.17 5.30 -21.51
C LEU A 347 12.96 4.87 -20.68
N PHE A 348 13.06 3.73 -20.00
CA PHE A 348 11.99 3.16 -19.18
C PHE A 348 12.50 2.79 -17.80
N PHE A 349 11.62 2.88 -16.81
CA PHE A 349 11.98 2.60 -15.42
C PHE A 349 11.62 1.16 -15.03
N SER A 350 12.65 0.36 -14.72
CA SER A 350 12.58 -1.08 -14.49
C SER A 350 12.66 -1.51 -13.03
N LYS A 351 12.15 -0.69 -12.11
CA LYS A 351 12.07 -1.06 -10.69
C LYS A 351 11.22 -2.33 -10.45
N PHE A 352 10.12 -2.49 -11.19
CA PHE A 352 9.27 -3.69 -11.18
C PHE A 352 9.51 -4.46 -12.47
N SER A 353 10.45 -5.41 -12.44
CA SER A 353 11.07 -5.97 -13.65
C SER A 353 10.74 -7.44 -13.90
N THR A 354 9.95 -8.09 -13.05
CA THR A 354 9.71 -9.52 -13.16
C THR A 354 8.96 -9.86 -14.46
N ARG A 355 9.68 -10.52 -15.38
CA ARG A 355 9.24 -10.82 -16.76
C ARG A 355 8.47 -12.13 -16.86
N THR A 356 7.32 -12.19 -16.21
CA THR A 356 6.37 -13.29 -16.39
C THR A 356 5.03 -12.71 -16.78
N THR A 357 4.15 -13.50 -17.40
CA THR A 357 2.75 -13.09 -17.65
C THR A 357 2.02 -12.68 -16.36
N ALA A 358 2.53 -13.10 -15.20
CA ALA A 358 1.99 -12.81 -13.88
C ALA A 358 2.54 -11.52 -13.22
N TYR A 359 3.65 -10.92 -13.70
CA TYR A 359 4.30 -9.73 -13.08
C TYR A 359 4.32 -9.75 -11.54
N THR A 360 5.10 -10.66 -10.97
CA THR A 360 5.04 -11.03 -9.55
C THR A 360 5.96 -10.21 -8.64
N ASP A 361 6.37 -9.00 -9.07
CA ASP A 361 7.09 -8.08 -8.19
C ASP A 361 6.22 -7.71 -6.97
N TRP A 362 6.81 -7.77 -5.78
CA TRP A 362 6.11 -7.34 -4.57
C TRP A 362 5.94 -5.82 -4.58
N VAL A 363 4.83 -5.34 -4.02
CA VAL A 363 4.51 -3.91 -4.01
C VAL A 363 4.85 -3.32 -2.63
N PRO A 364 5.92 -2.51 -2.49
CA PRO A 364 6.27 -1.93 -1.20
C PRO A 364 5.24 -0.87 -0.79
N VAL A 365 4.67 -1.03 0.40
CA VAL A 365 3.77 -0.02 0.99
C VAL A 365 4.59 1.07 1.68
N ILE A 366 5.63 0.68 2.43
CA ILE A 366 6.60 1.60 3.06
C ILE A 366 7.96 0.89 3.26
N ARG A 367 9.05 1.64 3.16
CA ARG A 367 10.44 1.14 3.24
C ARG A 367 11.29 2.00 4.17
N TRP A 368 12.40 1.43 4.65
CA TRP A 368 13.30 2.11 5.59
C TRP A 368 13.86 3.43 5.05
N ALA A 369 14.24 3.48 3.76
CA ALA A 369 14.72 4.72 3.15
C ALA A 369 13.71 5.87 3.24
N GLU A 370 12.41 5.58 3.17
CA GLU A 370 11.38 6.61 3.30
C GLU A 370 11.30 7.14 4.74
N VAL A 371 11.39 6.27 5.75
CA VAL A 371 11.40 6.71 7.15
C VAL A 371 12.57 7.66 7.42
N LEU A 372 13.76 7.34 6.91
CA LEU A 372 14.93 8.21 7.04
C LEU A 372 14.75 9.54 6.29
N LEU A 373 14.17 9.52 5.10
CA LEU A 373 13.88 10.73 4.32
C LEU A 373 12.80 11.60 4.98
N ASN A 374 11.73 11.00 5.53
CA ASN A 374 10.69 11.70 6.27
C ASN A 374 11.28 12.43 7.48
N LEU A 375 12.13 11.75 8.25
CA LEU A 375 12.82 12.35 9.40
C LEU A 375 13.80 13.45 8.96
N ALA A 376 14.56 13.23 7.89
CA ALA A 376 15.48 14.22 7.35
C ALA A 376 14.75 15.50 6.90
N GLU A 377 13.63 15.36 6.17
CA GLU A 377 12.81 16.49 5.76
C GLU A 377 12.23 17.21 6.98
N ALA A 378 11.62 16.48 7.92
CA ALA A 378 11.01 17.09 9.09
C ALA A 378 12.04 17.89 9.91
N LYS A 379 13.25 17.36 10.08
CA LYS A 379 14.37 18.06 10.74
C LYS A 379 14.78 19.31 10.00
N ALA A 380 14.91 19.24 8.68
CA ALA A 380 15.22 20.42 7.86
C ALA A 380 14.13 21.50 7.99
N ARG A 381 12.86 21.11 8.09
CA ARG A 381 11.71 22.02 8.18
C ARG A 381 11.56 22.73 9.53
N ILE A 382 11.98 22.10 10.63
CA ILE A 382 11.88 22.68 11.99
C ILE A 382 13.18 23.34 12.47
N SER A 383 14.30 23.06 11.81
CA SER A 383 15.60 23.57 12.19
C SER A 383 15.65 25.10 12.09
N THR A 384 16.14 25.74 13.15
CA THR A 384 16.53 27.17 13.13
C THR A 384 17.97 27.37 12.66
N ALA A 385 18.78 26.29 12.62
CA ALA A 385 20.10 26.30 12.02
C ALA A 385 20.02 26.19 10.49
N VAL A 386 21.05 26.68 9.80
CA VAL A 386 21.19 26.59 8.33
C VAL A 386 21.04 25.15 7.83
N ALA A 387 21.47 24.16 8.63
CA ALA A 387 21.14 22.75 8.42
C ALA A 387 21.18 21.92 9.71
N ASP A 388 20.20 21.02 9.89
CA ASP A 388 20.19 20.05 10.99
C ASP A 388 21.21 18.93 10.72
N PRO A 389 22.21 18.70 11.62
CA PRO A 389 23.27 17.72 11.38
C PRO A 389 22.76 16.28 11.20
N GLN A 390 21.75 15.87 11.96
CA GLN A 390 21.18 14.53 11.85
C GLN A 390 20.39 14.40 10.55
N GLY A 391 19.62 15.42 10.17
CA GLY A 391 18.88 15.48 8.91
C GLY A 391 19.81 15.33 7.70
N ILE A 392 20.95 16.03 7.70
CA ILE A 392 22.00 15.86 6.69
C ILE A 392 22.54 14.43 6.70
N ALA A 393 22.87 13.88 7.87
CA ALA A 393 23.43 12.54 7.99
C ALA A 393 22.47 11.46 7.45
N LEU A 394 21.18 11.57 7.75
CA LEU A 394 20.11 10.69 7.26
C LEU A 394 19.96 10.79 5.74
N LEU A 395 19.88 12.01 5.20
CA LEU A 395 19.80 12.26 3.76
C LEU A 395 21.04 11.67 3.04
N ASN A 396 22.23 11.90 3.59
CA ASN A 396 23.48 11.38 3.04
C ASN A 396 23.57 9.87 3.14
N ALA A 397 23.03 9.22 4.18
CA ALA A 397 22.98 7.76 4.25
C ALA A 397 22.18 7.18 3.08
N VAL A 398 21.01 7.77 2.77
CA VAL A 398 20.16 7.34 1.65
C VAL A 398 20.80 7.64 0.30
N ARG A 399 21.39 8.83 0.14
CA ARG A 399 22.05 9.28 -1.09
C ARG A 399 23.32 8.48 -1.38
N ARG A 400 24.25 8.42 -0.42
CA ARG A 400 25.58 7.81 -0.60
C ARG A 400 25.56 6.31 -0.81
N ARG A 401 24.47 5.65 -0.40
CA ARG A 401 24.21 4.24 -0.73
C ARG A 401 23.97 4.03 -2.23
N SER A 402 23.53 5.05 -2.97
CA SER A 402 23.36 4.99 -4.43
C SER A 402 24.43 5.77 -5.20
N ASP A 403 24.93 6.88 -4.66
CA ASP A 403 25.98 7.70 -5.28
C ASP A 403 27.00 8.09 -4.22
N ALA A 404 28.14 7.40 -4.21
CA ALA A 404 29.17 7.53 -3.18
C ALA A 404 29.85 8.92 -3.13
N THR A 405 29.60 9.78 -4.12
CA THR A 405 30.33 11.04 -4.36
C THR A 405 29.50 12.30 -4.16
#